data_AF-A0A936AIP8-F1
#
_entry.id   AF-A0A936AIP8-F1
#
_cell.length_a   1.000
_cell.length_b   1.000
_cell.length_c   1.000
_cell.angle_alpha   90.00
_cell.angle_beta   90.00
_cell.angle_gamma   90.00
#
_symmetry.space_group_name_H-M   'P 1'
#
loop_
_entity.id
_entity.type
_entity.pdbx_description
1 polymer ?
#
loop_
_entity_poly.entity_id
_entity_poly.type
_entity_poly.pdbx_seq_one_letter_code
_entity_poly.pdbx_strand_id
1 'polypeptide(L)' 'MNTLSSIAQNIDILSKEKKIDPQLIISAIEDAVVTASRKQFKSGEDLHAHYNPESGTVELYAVKIVVDEGCRFFARNDGR' A
#
# COMPACT_ATOMS: atom_id res chain seq x y z
N MET A 1 -11.63 27.76 2.32
CA MET A 1 -11.62 26.55 3.17
C MET A 1 -11.47 25.35 2.25
N ASN A 2 -10.28 24.75 2.17
CA ASN A 2 -10.12 23.44 1.55
C ASN A 2 -9.81 22.44 2.67
N THR A 3 -10.86 21.75 3.11
CA THR A 3 -10.83 20.67 4.12
C THR A 3 -10.53 19.33 3.46
N LEU A 4 -9.42 19.27 2.72
CA LEU A 4 -8.77 18.05 2.27
C LEU A 4 -7.28 18.31 2.41
N SER A 5 -6.77 18.17 3.64
CA SER A 5 -5.33 18.35 3.88
C SER A 5 -4.57 17.36 3.00
N SER A 6 -3.82 17.89 2.03
CA SER A 6 -3.04 17.07 1.11
C SER A 6 -2.07 16.22 1.93
N ILE A 7 -1.88 14.94 1.57
CA ILE A 7 -0.97 14.03 2.29
C ILE A 7 0.40 14.69 2.54
N ALA A 8 0.92 15.40 1.54
CA ALA A 8 2.16 16.16 1.63
C ALA A 8 2.17 17.22 2.75
N GLN A 9 1.06 17.94 2.95
CA GLN A 9 0.95 18.93 4.03
C GLN A 9 0.91 18.26 5.41
N ASN A 10 0.24 17.11 5.52
CA ASN A 10 0.20 16.36 6.77
C ASN A 10 1.59 15.81 7.13
N ILE A 11 2.39 15.40 6.14
CA ILE A 11 3.77 14.93 6.35
C ILE A 11 4.65 16.07 6.91
N ASP A 12 4.57 17.29 6.36
CA ASP A 12 5.34 18.44 6.86
C ASP A 12 4.97 18.81 8.30
N ILE A 13 3.67 18.81 8.62
CA ILE A 13 3.16 19.07 9.97
C ILE A 13 3.70 18.01 10.95
N LEU A 14 3.56 16.72 10.60
CA LEU A 14 4.05 15.62 11.44
C LEU A 14 5.56 15.64 11.60
N SER A 15 6.30 15.99 10.55
CA SER A 15 7.76 16.10 10.62
C SER A 15 8.19 17.18 11.61
N LYS A 16 7.54 18.35 11.60
CA LYS A 16 7.83 19.46 12.52
C LYS A 16 7.41 19.18 13.96
N GLU A 17 6.23 18.59 14.16
CA GLU A 17 5.68 18.35 15.50
C GLU A 17 6.35 17.18 16.20
N LYS A 18 6.56 16.07 15.49
CA LYS A 18 7.12 14.84 16.06
C LYS A 18 8.64 14.71 15.87
N LYS A 19 9.27 15.64 15.15
CA LYS A 19 10.69 15.56 14.73
C LYS A 19 11.01 14.23 14.05
N ILE A 20 10.08 13.76 13.22
CA ILE A 20 10.24 12.52 12.47
C ILE A 20 10.74 12.88 11.07
N ASP A 21 11.69 12.09 10.59
CA ASP A 21 12.18 12.23 9.22
C ASP A 21 11.03 11.99 8.22
N PRO A 22 10.81 12.88 7.23
CA PRO A 22 9.75 12.72 6.25
C PRO A 22 9.79 11.38 5.53
N GLN A 23 10.98 10.80 5.29
CA GLN A 23 11.13 9.49 4.66
C GLN A 23 10.53 8.38 5.51
N LEU A 24 10.71 8.44 6.84
CA LEU A 24 10.13 7.45 7.75
C LEU A 24 8.59 7.52 7.76
N ILE A 25 8.03 8.73 7.65
CA ILE A 25 6.58 8.94 7.58
C ILE A 25 6.03 8.35 6.28
N ILE A 26 6.72 8.59 5.16
CA ILE A 26 6.35 8.05 3.86
C ILE A 26 6.28 6.52 3.91
N SER A 27 7.34 5.86 4.39
CA SER A 27 7.36 4.40 4.50
C SER A 27 6.27 3.85 5.41
N ALA A 28 5.97 4.55 6.52
CA ALA A 28 4.88 4.15 7.41
C ALA A 28 3.50 4.28 6.74
N ILE A 29 3.30 5.30 5.89
CA ILE A 29 2.06 5.47 5.13
C ILE A 29 1.93 4.37 4.08
N GLU A 30 3.02 4.04 3.35
CA GLU A 30 3.02 2.97 2.36
C GLU A 30 2.61 1.63 3.00
N ASP A 31 3.20 1.28 4.14
CA ASP A 31 2.86 0.05 4.89
C ASP A 31 1.42 0.07 5.42
N ALA A 32 0.96 1.20 5.96
CA ALA A 32 -0.40 1.36 6.44
C ALA A 32 -1.43 1.20 5.32
N VAL A 33 -1.15 1.75 4.14
CA VAL A 33 -2.00 1.63 2.95
C VAL A 33 -2.03 0.18 2.46
N VAL A 34 -0.88 -0.48 2.32
CA VAL A 34 -0.82 -1.91 1.96
C VAL A 34 -1.62 -2.76 2.95
N THR A 35 -1.44 -2.53 4.24
CA THR A 35 -2.12 -3.28 5.30
C THR A 35 -3.63 -3.05 5.29
N ALA A 36 -4.07 -1.80 5.13
CA ALA A 36 -5.49 -1.45 5.04
C ALA A 36 -6.14 -2.08 3.80
N SER A 37 -5.48 -1.97 2.64
CA SER A 37 -5.96 -2.55 1.40
C SER A 37 -5.97 -4.09 1.48
N ARG A 38 -4.94 -4.73 2.04
CA ARG A 38 -4.90 -6.19 2.24
C ARG A 38 -6.07 -6.67 3.08
N LYS A 39 -6.41 -5.94 4.13
CA LYS A 39 -7.56 -6.25 4.99
C LYS A 39 -8.90 -6.04 4.29
N GLN A 40 -9.00 -5.04 3.42
CA GLN A 40 -10.24 -4.69 2.72
C GLN A 40 -10.52 -5.65 1.56
N PHE A 41 -9.51 -6.00 0.77
CA PHE A 41 -9.71 -6.79 -0.44
C PHE A 41 -9.87 -8.29 -0.19
N LYS A 42 -9.46 -8.82 0.98
CA LYS A 42 -9.59 -10.24 1.42
C LYS A 42 -9.09 -11.32 0.45
N SER A 43 -8.74 -10.97 -0.78
CA SER A 43 -7.97 -11.78 -1.71
C SER A 43 -6.55 -11.78 -1.17
N GLY A 44 -5.96 -12.96 -0.97
CA GLY A 44 -4.54 -13.12 -0.62
C GLY A 44 -3.59 -12.72 -1.75
N GLU A 45 -3.96 -11.68 -2.50
CA GLU A 45 -3.17 -11.10 -3.58
C GLU A 45 -2.13 -10.15 -2.97
N ASP A 46 -0.95 -10.13 -3.58
CA ASP A 46 0.12 -9.25 -3.15
C ASP A 46 -0.17 -7.82 -3.59
N LEU A 47 -0.45 -6.97 -2.61
CA LEU A 47 -0.70 -5.55 -2.80
C LEU A 47 0.58 -4.78 -2.50
N HIS A 48 0.92 -3.84 -3.39
CA HIS A 48 2.06 -2.97 -3.26
C HIS A 48 1.58 -1.52 -3.33
N ALA A 49 1.93 -0.70 -2.33
CA ALA A 49 1.70 0.73 -2.38
C ALA A 49 3.02 1.43 -2.66
N HIS A 50 2.99 2.46 -3.50
CA HIS A 50 4.12 3.33 -3.74
C HIS A 50 3.69 4.77 -3.55
N TYR A 51 4.44 5.50 -2.74
CA TYR A 51 4.23 6.94 -2.56
C TYR A 51 5.24 7.74 -3.37
N ASN A 52 4.75 8.59 -4.27
CA ASN A 52 5.60 9.53 -4.99
C ASN A 52 5.68 10.86 -4.21
N PRO A 53 6.83 11.21 -3.58
CA PRO A 53 6.97 12.43 -2.81
C PRO A 53 6.96 13.71 -3.67
N GLU A 54 7.25 13.61 -4.96
CA GLU A 54 7.26 14.76 -5.89
C GLU A 54 5.85 15.08 -6.38
N SER A 55 5.04 14.04 -6.65
CA SER A 55 3.64 14.21 -7.08
C SER A 55 2.64 14.25 -5.92
N GLY A 56 3.07 13.92 -4.69
CA GLY A 56 2.23 13.86 -3.49
C GLY A 56 1.11 12.81 -3.56
N THR A 57 1.22 11.84 -4.47
CA THR A 57 0.18 10.85 -4.78
C THR A 57 0.63 9.46 -4.34
N VAL A 58 -0.31 8.68 -3.80
CA VAL A 58 -0.10 7.26 -3.47
C VAL A 58 -0.74 6.39 -4.55
N GLU A 59 0.03 5.48 -5.10
CA GLU A 59 -0.41 4.50 -6.09
C GLU A 59 -0.47 3.12 -5.45
N LEU A 60 -1.55 2.37 -5.72
CA LEU A 60 -1.75 1.02 -5.22
C LEU A 60 -1.83 0.05 -6.38
N TYR A 61 -0.96 -0.95 -6.37
CA TYR A 61 -0.89 -1.99 -7.38
C TYR A 61 -1.26 -3.34 -6.77
N ALA A 62 -2.05 -4.12 -7.50
CA ALA A 62 -2.30 -5.51 -7.19
C ALA A 62 -1.47 -6.37 -8.14
N VAL A 63 -0.52 -7.13 -7.59
CA VAL A 63 0.27 -8.08 -8.37
C VAL A 63 -0.57 -9.33 -8.52
N LYS A 64 -0.99 -9.60 -9.75
CA LYS A 64 -1.70 -10.83 -10.12
C LYS A 64 -0.80 -11.71 -10.96
N ILE A 65 -0.78 -12.99 -10.63
CA ILE A 65 -0.13 -14.00 -11.48
C ILE A 65 -1.06 -14.21 -12.67
N VAL A 66 -0.57 -13.90 -13.86
CA VAL A 66 -1.30 -14.19 -15.11
C VAL A 66 -1.25 -15.70 -15.31
N VAL A 67 -2.36 -16.36 -15.00
CA VAL A 67 -2.59 -17.75 -15.41
C VAL A 67 -3.31 -17.74 -16.75
N ASP A 68 -2.64 -18.28 -17.76
CA ASP A 68 -3.29 -18.70 -19.01
C ASP A 68 -4.34 -19.77 -18.67
N GLU A 69 -5.53 -19.70 -19.29
CA GLU A 69 -6.73 -20.50 -18.97
C GLU A 69 -6.52 -22.03 -19.00
N GLY A 70 -5.32 -22.53 -19.36
CA GLY A 70 -4.95 -23.94 -19.33
C GLY A 70 -4.31 -24.49 -18.04
N CYS A 71 -3.90 -23.67 -17.07
CA CYS A 71 -3.22 -24.17 -15.86
C CYS A 71 -4.20 -24.59 -14.76
N ARG A 72 -4.72 -25.81 -14.88
CA ARG A 72 -5.49 -26.50 -13.85
C ARG A 72 -4.60 -26.74 -12.61
N PHE A 73 -4.77 -25.91 -11.57
CA PHE A 73 -4.14 -26.14 -10.27
C PHE A 73 -4.59 -27.49 -9.69
N PHE A 74 -3.71 -28.49 -9.70
CA PHE A 74 -3.79 -29.62 -8.80
C PHE A 74 -3.17 -29.22 -7.46
N ALA A 75 -3.89 -28.44 -6.67
CA ALA A 75 -3.59 -28.34 -5.24
C ALA A 75 -4.04 -29.66 -4.61
N ARG A 76 -3.17 -30.69 -4.63
CA ARG A 76 -3.28 -31.80 -3.68
C ARG A 76 -3.08 -31.19 -2.29
N ASN A 77 -4.20 -30.93 -1.62
CA ASN A 77 -4.23 -30.90 -0.17
C ASN A 77 -4.19 -32.36 0.28
N ASP A 78 -2.98 -32.89 0.44
CA ASP A 78 -2.75 -34.15 1.14
C ASP A 78 -1.41 -34.05 1.87
N GLY A 79 -1.46 -34.12 3.21
CA GLY A 79 -0.27 -34.44 4.00
C GLY A 79 -0.16 -33.78 5.36
N ARG A 80 -1.03 -34.20 6.30
CA ARG A 80 -0.89 -34.15 7.77
C ARG A 80 -0.80 -32.81 8.48
#